data_AF-A0A914TZ49-F1
#
_entry.id   AF-A0A914TZ49-F1
#
_cell.length_a   1.000
_cell.length_b   1.000
_cell.length_c   1.000
_cell.angle_alpha   90.00
_cell.angle_beta   90.00
_cell.angle_gamma   90.00
#
_symmetry.space_group_name_H-M   'P 1'
#
loop_
_entity.id
_entity.type
_entity.pdbx_description
1 polymer ?
#
loop_
_entity_poly.entity_id
_entity_poly.type
_entity_poly.pdbx_seq_one_letter_code
_entity_poly.pdbx_strand_id
1 'polypeptide(L)'
;MENEYKNLSDLSASTANDVLTETFEQLREEVNGTLTLEIPATKVPSKTRSICCEKKDDNQKQEQRLYFTVTTNEDDCIYGEVDNEKENALKFKLKMLNLIIEQKHLEHEIHVYGEAREEDIEWRFLAQVRILTTINDHSLRVVDYDIFEFSNRTKPLILVNRDSRLSHIRIEIRFVHQFFEKLPDFTEENRSGDLLLQFNDGKPPLKVHSALMALYSPYMAKELAKFHTTEFLDSGKQAVLDMKECDRGDFVEVLYQIYSQARPLWADFRRVSRGAVAYQILPVVEQIIKHLVDFDMPIVPKMKEAIKLGIEDAIGELAYTAEQLNIWSYLIGTGFDPKMEFGDDIYHRLICPAILQAKKSAPFSRYRSPYKVPYSLENPSEMEKPFVVPLKVSGKTFFVNKGILQLYNDTELAIGNNGERYFRITVELSKYLESKDLKIQDVIEAMLNYMNPQNHRIRIEFVRPIIMIANEHKMFKLLKEMEQFLMDEPPTTSEVLLDHLEFAQKYDLKNLIGQTLLRIEVNFLNVAYGIIDTEVYKKHIKKDLQNKIMDRIVSGWGQSSWRLADCVPTKKLRRYIEADSGGPTSNHDAQLVTFNEINSSYAFGDPHYLPVKME
;
A
#
# COMPACT_ATOMS: atom_id res chain seq x y z
N MET A 1 -8.45 75.47 16.50
CA MET A 1 -9.89 75.16 16.53
C MET A 1 -10.12 74.22 17.72
N GLU A 2 -10.26 74.61 19.00
CA GLU A 2 -10.74 75.84 19.65
C GLU A 2 -12.04 76.38 19.06
N ASN A 3 -13.15 75.67 19.34
CA ASN A 3 -14.47 76.19 19.74
C ASN A 3 -15.65 75.21 19.55
N GLU A 4 -15.53 73.93 19.92
CA GLU A 4 -16.71 73.07 20.10
C GLU A 4 -16.61 72.23 21.37
N TYR A 5 -16.43 72.92 22.50
CA TYR A 5 -16.85 72.44 23.81
C TYR A 5 -17.84 73.45 24.36
N LYS A 6 -19.13 73.24 24.10
CA LYS A 6 -20.25 73.67 24.93
C LYS A 6 -21.57 73.31 24.26
N ASN A 7 -22.19 72.26 24.78
CA ASN A 7 -23.62 72.04 24.95
C ASN A 7 -23.88 70.55 24.75
N LEU A 8 -23.97 69.83 25.86
CA LEU A 8 -24.81 68.65 26.09
C LEU A 8 -24.59 68.19 27.54
N SER A 9 -24.78 69.12 28.48
CA SER A 9 -25.17 68.81 29.85
C SER A 9 -26.68 68.93 29.88
N ASP A 10 -27.38 67.80 29.70
CA ASP A 10 -28.77 67.51 30.07
C ASP A 10 -29.35 66.45 29.13
N LEU A 11 -29.02 65.18 29.39
CA LEU A 11 -29.84 64.05 28.96
C LEU A 11 -29.70 62.91 29.98
N SER A 12 -30.86 62.40 30.39
CA SER A 12 -31.11 61.50 31.51
C SER A 12 -30.44 60.13 31.39
N ALA A 13 -30.15 59.53 32.55
CA ALA A 13 -29.53 58.21 32.70
C ALA A 13 -30.30 57.02 32.07
N SER A 14 -31.48 57.22 31.46
CA SER A 14 -32.14 56.17 30.65
C SER A 14 -31.73 56.18 29.18
N THR A 15 -31.16 57.28 28.66
CA THR A 15 -30.68 57.35 27.26
C THR A 15 -29.27 56.79 27.11
N ALA A 16 -28.52 56.64 28.21
CA ALA A 16 -27.20 56.02 28.22
C ALA A 16 -27.25 54.48 28.06
N ASN A 17 -28.34 53.83 28.49
CA ASN A 17 -28.48 52.37 28.35
C ASN A 17 -28.95 51.95 26.95
N ASP A 18 -29.77 52.76 26.27
CA ASP A 18 -30.17 52.46 24.90
C ASP A 18 -29.01 52.69 23.92
N VAL A 19 -28.21 53.75 24.14
CA VAL A 19 -26.97 53.99 23.36
C VAL A 19 -25.91 52.92 23.64
N LEU A 20 -25.74 52.43 24.88
CA LEU A 20 -24.79 51.36 25.18
C LEU A 20 -25.20 50.01 24.59
N THR A 21 -26.49 49.74 24.41
CA THR A 21 -26.97 48.49 23.81
C THR A 21 -26.83 48.52 22.28
N GLU A 22 -27.09 49.66 21.65
CA GLU A 22 -26.88 49.87 20.20
C GLU A 22 -25.38 49.92 19.84
N THR A 23 -24.52 50.45 20.72
CA THR A 23 -23.06 50.43 20.55
C THR A 23 -22.47 49.03 20.78
N PHE A 24 -23.08 48.20 21.65
CA PHE A 24 -22.64 46.81 21.86
C PHE A 24 -23.08 45.87 20.72
N GLU A 25 -24.21 46.15 20.04
CA GLU A 25 -24.58 45.38 18.82
C GLU A 25 -23.78 45.83 17.59
N GLN A 26 -23.44 47.12 17.44
CA GLN A 26 -22.53 47.58 16.38
C GLN A 26 -21.09 47.07 16.58
N LEU A 27 -20.58 47.01 17.81
CA LEU A 27 -19.27 46.40 18.10
C LEU A 27 -19.29 44.86 17.99
N ARG A 28 -20.45 44.22 17.98
CA ARG A 28 -20.57 42.77 17.77
C ARG A 28 -20.67 42.40 16.28
N GLU A 29 -21.11 43.33 15.42
CA GLU A 29 -21.04 43.18 13.96
C GLU A 29 -19.68 43.61 13.36
N GLU A 30 -18.90 44.48 14.01
CA GLU A 30 -17.52 44.81 13.57
C GLU A 30 -16.43 43.80 13.99
N VAL A 31 -16.74 42.80 14.83
CA VAL A 31 -15.81 41.69 15.16
C VAL A 31 -15.97 40.49 14.19
N ASN A 32 -16.85 40.58 13.19
CA ASN A 32 -16.93 39.62 12.08
C ASN A 32 -16.17 40.09 10.81
N GLY A 33 -15.17 40.96 10.98
CA GLY A 33 -14.28 41.42 9.93
C GLY A 33 -13.09 40.49 9.69
N THR A 34 -13.22 39.64 8.67
CA THR A 34 -12.17 39.25 7.70
C THR A 34 -10.71 39.32 8.20
N LEU A 35 -10.10 38.15 8.43
CA LEU A 35 -8.65 37.97 8.50
C LEU A 35 -7.99 38.75 7.35
N THR A 36 -7.43 39.90 7.69
CA THR A 36 -6.73 40.76 6.74
C THR A 36 -5.35 40.17 6.55
N LEU A 37 -5.16 39.56 5.38
CA LEU A 37 -3.87 39.18 4.83
C LEU A 37 -3.05 40.46 4.59
N GLU A 38 -2.33 40.94 5.61
CA GLU A 38 -1.19 41.80 5.36
C GLU A 38 -0.08 40.91 4.77
N ILE A 39 0.09 41.02 3.46
CA ILE A 39 1.26 40.52 2.73
C ILE A 39 2.33 41.60 2.89
N PRO A 40 3.42 41.38 3.66
CA PRO A 40 4.57 42.25 3.55
C PRO A 40 5.12 42.06 2.14
N ALA A 41 5.14 43.14 1.37
CA ALA A 41 5.67 43.17 0.01
C ALA A 41 7.19 42.95 0.01
N THR A 42 7.60 41.70 0.17
CA THR A 42 8.86 41.14 -0.33
C THR A 42 8.50 39.79 -0.95
N LYS A 43 9.06 39.49 -2.12
CA LYS A 43 8.57 38.47 -3.06
C LYS A 43 8.56 37.06 -2.46
N VAL A 44 7.52 36.70 -1.71
CA VAL A 44 7.19 35.30 -1.42
C VAL A 44 6.67 34.69 -2.72
N PRO A 45 7.26 33.58 -3.23
CA PRO A 45 6.74 32.92 -4.42
C PRO A 45 5.28 32.54 -4.20
N SER A 46 4.43 32.77 -5.21
CA SER A 46 2.97 32.54 -5.22
C SER A 46 2.51 31.10 -4.87
N LYS A 47 3.45 30.20 -4.59
CA LYS A 47 3.27 28.79 -4.25
C LYS A 47 3.51 28.46 -2.77
N THR A 48 3.93 29.43 -1.95
CA THR A 48 4.24 29.24 -0.51
C THR A 48 3.00 29.48 0.36
N ARG A 49 2.78 28.67 1.40
CA ARG A 49 1.73 28.90 2.42
C ARG A 49 2.28 28.84 3.84
N SER A 50 1.53 29.29 4.83
CA SER A 50 2.01 29.37 6.22
C SER A 50 1.02 28.80 7.21
N ILE A 51 1.53 28.21 8.29
CA ILE A 51 0.80 27.87 9.51
C ILE A 51 1.28 28.80 10.63
N CYS A 52 0.37 29.22 11.51
CA CYS A 52 0.74 29.96 12.72
C CYS A 52 0.96 28.98 13.87
N CYS A 53 2.14 29.02 14.48
CA CYS A 53 2.52 28.20 15.61
C CYS A 53 2.53 29.09 16.87
N GLU A 54 1.66 28.84 17.84
CA GLU A 54 1.74 29.51 19.14
C GLU A 54 2.78 28.83 20.03
N LYS A 55 3.68 29.62 20.64
CA LYS A 55 4.53 29.17 21.75
C LYS A 55 4.07 29.82 23.06
N LYS A 56 3.80 28.98 24.07
CA LYS A 56 3.67 29.42 25.47
C LYS A 56 4.99 29.17 26.18
N ASP A 57 5.87 30.17 26.18
CA ASP A 57 6.94 30.24 27.19
C ASP A 57 6.43 31.09 28.37
N ASP A 58 6.87 30.75 29.59
CA ASP A 58 6.34 31.10 30.93
C ASP A 58 6.10 32.59 31.28
N ASN A 59 5.99 33.54 30.34
CA ASN A 59 5.30 34.83 30.53
C ASN A 59 5.04 35.66 29.25
N GLN A 60 5.21 35.12 28.03
CA GLN A 60 4.85 35.83 26.78
C GLN A 60 4.34 34.84 25.72
N LYS A 61 3.16 35.11 25.14
CA LYS A 61 2.72 34.45 23.90
C LYS A 61 3.58 34.99 22.76
N GLN A 62 4.42 34.15 22.16
CA GLN A 62 5.05 34.46 20.88
C GLN A 62 4.36 33.63 19.79
N GLU A 63 3.76 34.32 18.82
CA GLU A 63 3.27 33.71 17.59
C GLU A 63 4.45 33.57 16.61
N GLN A 64 4.78 32.33 16.25
CA GLN A 64 5.77 32.01 15.23
C GLN A 64 5.02 31.59 13.95
N ARG A 65 5.24 32.29 12.84
CA ARG A 65 4.65 31.90 11.55
C ARG A 65 5.65 31.06 10.75
N LEU A 66 5.29 29.82 10.46
CA LEU A 66 6.09 28.90 9.66
C LEU A 66 5.55 28.80 8.24
N TYR A 67 6.39 29.10 7.25
CA TYR A 67 6.08 28.98 5.83
C TYR A 67 6.50 27.61 5.29
N PHE A 68 5.63 26.97 4.51
CA PHE A 68 5.86 25.68 3.88
C PHE A 68 5.88 25.82 2.35
N THR A 69 6.87 25.16 1.74
CA THR A 69 6.94 24.92 0.29
C THR A 69 7.09 23.44 0.04
N VAL A 70 6.30 22.87 -0.86
CA VAL A 70 6.46 21.49 -1.31
C VAL A 70 6.87 21.47 -2.77
N THR A 71 7.88 20.68 -3.08
CA THR A 71 8.39 20.46 -4.44
C THR A 71 8.43 18.97 -4.74
N THR A 72 8.11 18.59 -5.97
CA THR A 72 8.19 17.20 -6.42
C THR A 72 8.96 17.09 -7.73
N ASN A 73 9.48 15.90 -8.04
CA ASN A 73 10.07 15.60 -9.35
C ASN A 73 9.05 15.52 -10.50
N GLU A 74 7.76 15.67 -10.21
CA GLU A 74 6.67 15.64 -11.19
C GLU A 74 6.07 17.04 -11.43
N ASP A 75 5.90 17.84 -10.37
CA ASP A 75 5.12 19.09 -10.40
C ASP A 75 5.95 20.34 -10.06
N ASP A 76 7.29 20.24 -10.05
CA ASP A 76 8.28 21.25 -9.64
C ASP A 76 7.98 21.89 -8.27
N CYS A 77 6.99 22.77 -8.18
CA CYS A 77 6.51 23.35 -6.94
C CYS A 77 4.97 23.36 -6.90
N ILE A 78 4.41 22.83 -5.81
CA ILE A 78 2.98 22.60 -5.64
C ILE A 78 2.37 23.78 -4.87
N TYR A 79 1.17 24.19 -5.30
CA TYR A 79 0.40 25.20 -4.59
C TYR A 79 -0.20 24.62 -3.31
N GLY A 80 0.14 25.23 -2.17
CA GLY A 80 -0.54 24.96 -0.91
C GLY A 80 -1.88 25.70 -0.80
N GLU A 81 -2.83 25.07 -0.11
CA GLU A 81 -4.11 25.63 0.30
C GLU A 81 -4.28 25.44 1.81
N VAL A 82 -5.05 26.31 2.48
CA VAL A 82 -5.46 26.04 3.87
C VAL A 82 -6.50 24.92 3.85
N ASP A 83 -6.35 23.94 4.73
CA ASP A 83 -7.38 22.91 4.90
C ASP A 83 -8.51 23.49 5.78
N ASN A 84 -9.72 23.57 5.24
CA ASN A 84 -10.87 24.13 5.97
C ASN A 84 -11.49 23.11 6.93
N GLU A 85 -11.16 21.82 6.78
CA GLU A 85 -11.71 20.74 7.61
C GLU A 85 -10.85 20.46 8.84
N LYS A 86 -9.58 20.91 8.84
CA LYS A 86 -8.61 20.66 9.90
C LYS A 86 -8.00 21.98 10.38
N GLU A 87 -8.00 22.17 11.69
CA GLU A 87 -7.38 23.36 12.29
C GLU A 87 -5.87 23.33 12.08
N ASN A 88 -5.27 24.47 11.71
CA ASN A 88 -3.82 24.62 11.51
C ASN A 88 -3.20 23.60 10.53
N ALA A 89 -3.89 23.31 9.42
CA ALA A 89 -3.42 22.41 8.38
C ALA A 89 -3.31 23.08 7.01
N LEU A 90 -2.30 22.64 6.25
CA LEU A 90 -2.08 22.97 4.85
C LEU A 90 -2.25 21.72 4.00
N LYS A 91 -2.87 21.91 2.85
CA LYS A 91 -3.12 20.89 1.84
C LYS A 91 -2.35 21.21 0.56
N PHE A 92 -1.52 20.28 0.11
CA PHE A 92 -0.81 20.34 -1.17
C PHE A 92 -1.36 19.27 -2.11
N LYS A 93 -1.99 19.69 -3.20
CA LYS A 93 -2.66 18.79 -4.14
C LYS A 93 -1.65 18.09 -5.04
N LEU A 94 -1.56 16.77 -4.91
CA LEU A 94 -0.91 15.86 -5.85
C LEU A 94 -1.97 15.28 -6.79
N LYS A 95 -1.52 14.50 -7.79
CA LYS A 95 -2.41 13.91 -8.80
C LYS A 95 -3.55 13.09 -8.19
N MET A 96 -3.22 12.11 -7.34
CA MET A 96 -4.18 11.18 -6.73
C MET A 96 -4.34 11.38 -5.20
N LEU A 97 -3.51 12.24 -4.61
CA LEU A 97 -3.39 12.41 -3.17
C LEU A 97 -3.35 13.89 -2.80
N ASN A 98 -3.63 14.19 -1.55
CA ASN A 98 -3.28 15.43 -0.91
C ASN A 98 -2.13 15.13 0.06
N LEU A 99 -1.04 15.89 -0.01
CA LEU A 99 -0.07 15.92 1.07
C LEU A 99 -0.54 16.94 2.10
N ILE A 100 -0.78 16.48 3.32
CA ILE A 100 -1.24 17.29 4.44
C ILE A 100 -0.06 17.60 5.35
N ILE A 101 0.06 18.87 5.71
CA ILE A 101 0.98 19.36 6.74
C ILE A 101 0.09 19.96 7.84
N GLU A 102 -0.03 19.27 8.96
CA GLU A 102 -0.91 19.63 10.08
C GLU A 102 -0.09 19.87 11.35
N GLN A 103 -0.36 20.95 12.07
CA GLN A 103 0.22 21.14 13.40
C GLN A 103 -0.70 20.51 14.46
N LYS A 104 -0.21 19.47 15.17
CA LYS A 104 -0.93 18.82 16.27
C LYS A 104 -0.39 19.33 17.62
N HIS A 105 -1.29 19.69 18.54
CA HIS A 105 -1.00 20.05 19.95
C HIS A 105 -0.06 21.27 20.18
N LEU A 106 0.06 21.65 21.46
CA LEU A 106 0.90 22.76 21.98
C LEU A 106 2.42 22.51 21.87
N GLU A 107 2.87 21.37 21.32
CA GLU A 107 4.26 20.87 21.43
C GLU A 107 5.14 21.06 20.17
N HIS A 108 4.81 22.00 19.29
CA HIS A 108 5.62 22.29 18.09
C HIS A 108 5.80 21.10 17.13
N GLU A 109 4.88 20.14 17.16
CA GLU A 109 4.89 18.96 16.29
C GLU A 109 4.09 19.22 15.02
N ILE A 110 4.75 19.01 13.88
CA ILE A 110 4.18 19.16 12.54
C ILE A 110 4.09 17.76 11.91
N HIS A 111 2.88 17.32 11.64
CA HIS A 111 2.58 16.04 11.02
C HIS A 111 2.54 16.22 9.52
N VAL A 112 3.31 15.41 8.80
CA VAL A 112 3.35 15.34 7.34
C VAL A 112 2.86 13.97 6.90
N TYR A 113 1.75 13.91 6.19
CA TYR A 113 1.13 12.65 5.76
C TYR A 113 0.28 12.82 4.50
N GLY A 114 -0.14 11.72 3.89
CA GLY A 114 -0.97 11.74 2.68
C GLY A 114 -2.43 11.40 2.96
N GLU A 115 -3.34 11.96 2.18
CA GLU A 115 -4.77 11.62 2.15
C GLU A 115 -5.22 11.36 0.71
N ALA A 116 -5.96 10.28 0.49
CA ALA A 116 -6.54 9.97 -0.82
C ALA A 116 -7.56 11.03 -1.23
N ARG A 117 -7.58 11.38 -2.52
CA ARG A 117 -8.58 12.29 -3.09
C ARG A 117 -9.89 11.59 -3.42
N GLU A 118 -9.87 10.27 -3.53
CA GLU A 118 -11.04 9.42 -3.68
C GLU A 118 -11.10 8.45 -2.50
N GLU A 119 -12.32 8.05 -2.14
CA GLU A 119 -12.56 6.97 -1.18
C GLU A 119 -12.19 5.61 -1.80
N ASP A 120 -12.00 4.60 -0.93
CA ASP A 120 -11.77 3.21 -1.32
C ASP A 120 -10.55 2.99 -2.24
N ILE A 121 -9.45 3.72 -1.97
CA ILE A 121 -8.15 3.49 -2.63
C ILE A 121 -7.13 2.94 -1.64
N GLU A 122 -6.48 1.84 -2.02
CA GLU A 122 -5.20 1.45 -1.45
C GLU A 122 -4.08 2.21 -2.17
N TRP A 123 -3.28 2.94 -1.41
CA TRP A 123 -2.17 3.69 -1.97
C TRP A 123 -0.95 3.63 -1.06
N ARG A 124 0.20 3.68 -1.72
CA ARG A 124 1.50 3.69 -1.08
C ARG A 124 2.48 4.39 -2.01
N PHE A 125 3.33 5.25 -1.49
CA PHE A 125 4.49 5.70 -2.23
C PHE A 125 5.74 5.66 -1.37
N LEU A 126 6.82 5.21 -1.99
CA LEU A 126 8.17 5.33 -1.48
C LEU A 126 8.77 6.60 -2.06
N ALA A 127 9.22 7.51 -1.20
CA ALA A 127 9.80 8.76 -1.63
C ALA A 127 11.12 9.04 -0.94
N GLN A 128 12.07 9.55 -1.72
CA GLN A 128 13.25 10.21 -1.18
C GLN A 128 12.88 11.64 -0.84
N VAL A 129 12.98 12.01 0.44
CA VAL A 129 12.56 13.32 0.93
C VAL A 129 13.77 14.08 1.44
N ARG A 130 13.86 15.37 1.09
CA ARG A 130 14.75 16.34 1.74
C ARG A 130 13.94 17.40 2.45
N ILE A 131 14.36 17.70 3.67
CA ILE A 131 13.81 18.78 4.47
C ILE A 131 14.85 19.88 4.52
N LEU A 132 14.44 21.06 4.06
CA LEU A 132 15.25 22.26 4.10
C LEU A 132 14.62 23.30 5.00
N THR A 133 15.44 24.02 5.75
CA THR A 133 14.99 25.10 6.63
C THR A 133 15.73 26.39 6.35
N THR A 134 15.17 27.50 6.82
CA THR A 134 15.85 28.81 6.87
C THR A 134 15.31 29.67 8.00
N ILE A 135 16.16 30.60 8.46
CA ILE A 135 15.81 31.72 9.34
C ILE A 135 15.83 32.97 8.46
N ASN A 136 14.73 33.73 8.43
CA ASN A 136 14.66 35.09 7.87
C ASN A 136 15.09 35.25 6.39
N ASP A 137 14.56 34.42 5.49
CA ASP A 137 14.79 34.48 4.02
C ASP A 137 16.25 34.31 3.57
N HIS A 138 17.12 33.75 4.41
CA HIS A 138 18.44 33.26 4.00
C HIS A 138 18.35 32.03 3.07
N SER A 139 19.49 31.66 2.46
CA SER A 139 19.61 30.44 1.65
C SER A 139 19.13 29.20 2.41
N LEU A 140 18.20 28.45 1.83
CA LEU A 140 17.72 27.18 2.37
C LEU A 140 18.87 26.19 2.59
N ARG A 141 18.86 25.52 3.72
CA ARG A 141 19.84 24.49 4.08
C ARG A 141 19.14 23.15 4.25
N VAL A 142 19.71 22.09 3.67
CA VAL A 142 19.24 20.72 3.92
C VAL A 142 19.59 20.36 5.36
N VAL A 143 18.59 20.02 6.17
CA VAL A 143 18.76 19.65 7.59
C VAL A 143 18.42 18.20 7.88
N ASP A 144 17.59 17.56 7.04
CA ASP A 144 17.34 16.12 7.10
C ASP A 144 17.03 15.58 5.70
N TYR A 145 17.31 14.30 5.48
CA TYR A 145 16.98 13.58 4.28
C TYR A 145 16.93 12.08 4.56
N ASP A 146 15.96 11.37 3.98
CA ASP A 146 15.84 9.92 4.10
C ASP A 146 14.87 9.38 3.02
N ILE A 147 14.69 8.06 2.96
CA ILE A 147 13.56 7.44 2.26
C ILE A 147 12.42 7.22 3.25
N PHE A 148 11.25 7.70 2.89
CA PHE A 148 10.02 7.54 3.66
C PHE A 148 9.00 6.78 2.84
N GLU A 149 8.24 5.91 3.51
CA GLU A 149 7.01 5.36 2.96
C GLU A 149 5.83 6.15 3.49
N PHE A 150 4.96 6.57 2.58
CA PHE A 150 3.66 7.13 2.89
C PHE A 150 2.58 6.22 2.32
N SER A 151 1.56 5.93 3.10
CA SER A 151 0.38 5.15 2.70
C SER A 151 -0.83 5.53 3.56
N ASN A 152 -1.98 4.96 3.21
CA ASN A 152 -3.18 4.99 4.05
C ASN A 152 -3.01 4.29 5.42
N ARG A 153 -1.88 3.61 5.66
CA ARG A 153 -1.65 2.76 6.84
C ARG A 153 -0.34 3.05 7.57
N THR A 154 0.45 4.01 7.09
CA THR A 154 1.70 4.44 7.75
C THR A 154 1.41 5.58 8.71
N LYS A 155 2.14 5.63 9.84
CA LYS A 155 2.14 6.81 10.71
C LYS A 155 2.67 8.04 9.96
N PRO A 156 2.24 9.26 10.35
CA PRO A 156 2.76 10.49 9.79
C PRO A 156 4.27 10.63 10.06
N LEU A 157 4.96 11.34 9.17
CA LEU A 157 6.27 11.92 9.47
C LEU A 157 6.07 13.09 10.43
N ILE A 158 6.67 13.03 11.61
CA ILE A 158 6.51 14.04 12.65
C ILE A 158 7.77 14.90 12.69
N LEU A 159 7.64 16.18 12.37
CA LEU A 159 8.71 17.18 12.47
C LEU A 159 8.54 17.97 13.77
N VAL A 160 9.51 17.87 14.66
CA VAL A 160 9.56 18.56 15.94
C VAL A 160 10.41 19.81 15.77
N ASN A 161 9.77 20.97 15.73
CA ASN A 161 10.50 22.24 15.64
C ASN A 161 11.16 22.57 16.98
N ARG A 162 12.49 22.65 16.99
CA ARG A 162 13.29 23.01 18.18
C ARG A 162 13.87 24.42 18.13
N ASP A 163 13.67 25.15 17.04
CA ASP A 163 14.21 26.49 16.85
C ASP A 163 13.09 27.49 16.52
N SER A 164 12.79 28.35 17.50
CA SER A 164 11.75 29.39 17.37
C SER A 164 12.07 30.46 16.33
N ARG A 165 13.28 30.48 15.78
CA ARG A 165 13.69 31.42 14.73
C ARG A 165 13.38 30.90 13.32
N LEU A 166 13.00 29.62 13.18
CA LEU A 166 12.65 29.07 11.88
C LEU A 166 11.51 29.88 11.27
N SER A 167 11.71 30.34 10.04
CA SER A 167 10.66 31.04 9.30
C SER A 167 10.10 30.17 8.18
N HIS A 168 10.90 29.28 7.58
CA HIS A 168 10.46 28.51 6.41
C HIS A 168 11.01 27.09 6.40
N ILE A 169 10.15 26.15 5.99
CA ILE A 169 10.41 24.73 5.81
C ILE A 169 10.06 24.38 4.35
N ARG A 170 11.02 23.88 3.59
CA ARG A 170 10.79 23.30 2.27
C ARG A 170 10.91 21.79 2.34
N ILE A 171 9.90 21.10 1.84
CA ILE A 171 9.90 19.65 1.67
C ILE A 171 10.07 19.36 0.17
N GLU A 172 11.16 18.69 -0.18
CA GLU A 172 11.40 18.23 -1.55
C GLU A 172 11.24 16.72 -1.63
N ILE A 173 10.39 16.26 -2.54
CA ILE A 173 9.97 14.86 -2.63
C ILE A 173 10.34 14.34 -4.03
N ARG A 174 11.12 13.26 -4.09
CA ARG A 174 11.32 12.51 -5.32
C ARG A 174 10.64 11.15 -5.17
N PHE A 175 9.58 10.92 -5.94
CA PHE A 175 8.90 9.62 -5.94
C PHE A 175 9.81 8.55 -6.55
N VAL A 176 9.99 7.46 -5.81
CA VAL A 176 10.77 6.28 -6.22
C VAL A 176 9.82 5.20 -6.72
N HIS A 177 8.78 4.93 -5.93
CA HIS A 177 7.72 3.96 -6.24
C HIS A 177 6.39 4.59 -5.87
N GLN A 178 5.43 4.53 -6.78
CA GLN A 178 4.04 4.91 -6.55
C GLN A 178 3.11 3.74 -6.84
N PHE A 179 2.25 3.45 -5.88
CA PHE A 179 1.25 2.40 -5.94
C PHE A 179 -0.12 3.00 -5.65
N PHE A 180 -1.06 2.76 -6.56
CA PHE A 180 -2.45 3.15 -6.46
C PHE A 180 -3.34 2.04 -7.02
N GLU A 181 -4.27 1.59 -6.21
CA GLU A 181 -5.28 0.60 -6.59
C GLU A 181 -6.62 0.97 -5.98
N LYS A 182 -7.62 1.16 -6.84
CA LYS A 182 -8.99 1.39 -6.43
C LYS A 182 -9.62 0.05 -6.07
N LEU A 183 -10.20 -0.01 -4.88
CA LEU A 183 -10.90 -1.19 -4.41
C LEU A 183 -12.20 -1.39 -5.20
N PRO A 184 -12.56 -2.63 -5.55
CA PRO A 184 -13.85 -2.92 -6.16
C PRO A 184 -14.99 -2.57 -5.20
N ASP A 185 -16.04 -1.94 -5.72
CA ASP A 185 -17.26 -1.61 -4.97
C ASP A 185 -18.29 -2.77 -4.96
N PHE A 186 -18.09 -3.77 -5.82
CA PHE A 186 -18.94 -4.96 -6.00
C PHE A 186 -20.43 -4.63 -6.21
N THR A 187 -20.74 -3.45 -6.73
CA THR A 187 -22.12 -2.98 -6.95
C THR A 187 -22.70 -3.54 -8.25
N GLU A 188 -24.03 -3.48 -8.40
CA GLU A 188 -24.71 -3.92 -9.64
C GLU A 188 -24.28 -3.11 -10.88
N GLU A 189 -23.89 -1.86 -10.68
CA GLU A 189 -23.40 -0.96 -11.73
C GLU A 189 -22.04 -1.44 -12.28
N ASN A 190 -21.28 -2.19 -11.49
CA ASN A 190 -20.03 -2.81 -11.89
C ASN A 190 -20.31 -4.14 -12.60
N ARG A 191 -20.46 -4.08 -13.93
CA ARG A 191 -21.13 -5.11 -14.76
C ARG A 191 -20.45 -6.48 -14.88
N SER A 192 -19.29 -6.75 -14.28
CA SER A 192 -18.45 -7.90 -14.65
C SER A 192 -18.81 -9.24 -14.00
N GLY A 193 -19.55 -9.29 -12.88
CA GLY A 193 -19.88 -10.55 -12.19
C GLY A 193 -21.09 -11.33 -12.73
N ASP A 194 -21.10 -12.65 -12.55
CA ASP A 194 -22.19 -13.57 -12.92
C ASP A 194 -22.95 -14.14 -11.71
N LEU A 195 -22.49 -13.86 -10.49
CA LEU A 195 -23.09 -14.30 -9.22
C LEU A 195 -23.50 -13.11 -8.36
N LEU A 196 -24.69 -13.19 -7.76
CA LEU A 196 -25.18 -12.25 -6.74
C LEU A 196 -25.09 -12.88 -5.35
N LEU A 197 -24.50 -12.16 -4.40
CA LEU A 197 -24.41 -12.55 -2.99
C LEU A 197 -25.42 -11.72 -2.18
N GLN A 198 -26.44 -12.39 -1.62
CA GLN A 198 -27.52 -11.73 -0.89
C GLN A 198 -27.31 -11.80 0.63
N PHE A 199 -27.20 -10.64 1.28
CA PHE A 199 -27.02 -10.52 2.74
C PHE A 199 -28.33 -10.11 3.44
N ASN A 200 -28.37 -10.26 4.78
CA ASN A 200 -29.53 -9.91 5.62
C ASN A 200 -29.50 -8.45 6.15
N ASP A 201 -28.76 -7.57 5.48
CA ASP A 201 -28.54 -6.19 5.92
C ASP A 201 -29.48 -5.17 5.25
N GLY A 202 -30.41 -5.64 4.42
CA GLY A 202 -31.36 -4.80 3.68
C GLY A 202 -30.75 -3.98 2.54
N LYS A 203 -29.47 -4.17 2.22
CA LYS A 203 -28.78 -3.49 1.11
C LYS A 203 -28.79 -4.37 -0.16
N PRO A 204 -28.52 -3.79 -1.35
CA PRO A 204 -28.44 -4.56 -2.60
C PRO A 204 -27.43 -5.70 -2.54
N PRO A 205 -27.57 -6.79 -3.31
CA PRO A 205 -26.59 -7.88 -3.32
C PRO A 205 -25.22 -7.43 -3.85
N LEU A 206 -24.16 -8.15 -3.47
CA LEU A 206 -22.83 -7.95 -4.06
C LEU A 206 -22.70 -8.77 -5.34
N LYS A 207 -22.12 -8.20 -6.39
CA LYS A 207 -21.93 -8.86 -7.68
C LYS A 207 -20.48 -9.33 -7.86
N VAL A 208 -20.27 -10.63 -8.04
CA VAL A 208 -18.94 -11.27 -8.07
C VAL A 208 -18.83 -12.33 -9.17
N HIS A 209 -17.62 -12.82 -9.43
CA HIS A 209 -17.36 -13.93 -10.35
C HIS A 209 -17.51 -15.29 -9.65
N SER A 210 -18.48 -16.08 -10.09
CA SER A 210 -18.75 -17.45 -9.62
C SER A 210 -17.50 -18.34 -9.70
N ALA A 211 -16.75 -18.23 -10.82
CA ALA A 211 -15.54 -19.00 -11.06
C ALA A 211 -14.40 -18.67 -10.08
N LEU A 212 -14.30 -17.41 -9.60
CA LEU A 212 -13.34 -17.06 -8.56
C LEU A 212 -13.77 -17.65 -7.21
N MET A 213 -15.05 -17.53 -6.86
CA MET A 213 -15.56 -18.09 -5.60
C MET A 213 -15.33 -19.61 -5.53
N ALA A 214 -15.63 -20.33 -6.62
CA ALA A 214 -15.41 -21.76 -6.72
C ALA A 214 -13.93 -22.16 -6.64
N LEU A 215 -13.02 -21.34 -7.20
CA LEU A 215 -11.58 -21.59 -7.14
C LEU A 215 -11.02 -21.47 -5.72
N TYR A 216 -11.50 -20.49 -4.96
CA TYR A 216 -11.01 -20.21 -3.62
C TYR A 216 -11.71 -21.02 -2.52
N SER A 217 -12.92 -21.53 -2.79
CA SER A 217 -13.73 -22.24 -1.79
C SER A 217 -14.36 -23.51 -2.36
N PRO A 218 -13.93 -24.69 -1.87
CA PRO A 218 -14.60 -25.96 -2.19
C PRO A 218 -16.07 -25.97 -1.75
N TYR A 219 -16.37 -25.29 -0.65
CA TYR A 219 -17.74 -25.10 -0.17
C TYR A 219 -18.58 -24.34 -1.21
N MET A 220 -18.11 -23.19 -1.69
CA MET A 220 -18.83 -22.43 -2.72
C MET A 220 -18.87 -23.16 -4.05
N ALA A 221 -17.81 -23.87 -4.46
CA ALA A 221 -17.84 -24.68 -5.68
C ALA A 221 -18.99 -25.69 -5.68
N LYS A 222 -19.20 -26.37 -4.54
CA LYS A 222 -20.30 -27.33 -4.37
C LYS A 222 -21.68 -26.67 -4.41
N GLU A 223 -21.82 -25.51 -3.77
CA GLU A 223 -23.09 -24.76 -3.78
C GLU A 223 -23.41 -24.22 -5.18
N LEU A 224 -22.39 -23.73 -5.90
CA LEU A 224 -22.53 -23.16 -7.24
C LEU A 224 -22.77 -24.20 -8.33
N ALA A 225 -22.36 -25.46 -8.12
CA ALA A 225 -22.62 -26.56 -9.05
C ALA A 225 -24.11 -26.71 -9.40
N LYS A 226 -25.01 -26.31 -8.49
CA LYS A 226 -26.48 -26.33 -8.67
C LYS A 226 -26.97 -25.37 -9.76
N PHE A 227 -26.21 -24.31 -10.05
CA PHE A 227 -26.54 -23.29 -11.07
C PHE A 227 -25.98 -23.61 -12.45
N HIS A 228 -25.17 -24.67 -12.58
CA HIS A 228 -24.61 -25.11 -13.87
C HIS A 228 -25.39 -26.27 -14.50
N THR A 229 -26.64 -26.48 -14.07
CA THR A 229 -27.56 -27.42 -14.72
C THR A 229 -28.13 -26.79 -16.00
N THR A 230 -28.39 -27.61 -17.02
CA THR A 230 -28.97 -27.15 -18.29
C THR A 230 -30.29 -26.39 -18.05
N GLU A 231 -31.12 -26.88 -17.14
CA GLU A 231 -32.39 -26.23 -16.76
C GLU A 231 -32.21 -24.80 -16.21
N PHE A 232 -31.17 -24.57 -15.41
CA PHE A 232 -30.90 -23.24 -14.87
C PHE A 232 -30.35 -22.31 -15.95
N LEU A 233 -29.41 -22.80 -16.76
CA LEU A 233 -28.82 -22.03 -17.86
C LEU A 233 -29.87 -21.59 -18.88
N ASP A 234 -30.80 -22.48 -19.23
CA ASP A 234 -31.90 -22.21 -20.17
C ASP A 234 -32.93 -21.23 -19.58
N SER A 235 -33.02 -21.12 -18.25
CA SER A 235 -33.93 -20.19 -17.58
C SER A 235 -33.52 -18.72 -17.70
N GLY A 236 -32.26 -18.44 -18.08
CA GLY A 236 -31.71 -17.09 -18.17
C GLY A 236 -31.65 -16.34 -16.83
N LYS A 237 -31.88 -17.03 -15.71
CA LYS A 237 -31.84 -16.43 -14.37
C LYS A 237 -30.41 -16.19 -13.94
N GLN A 238 -30.21 -15.09 -13.21
CA GLN A 238 -28.93 -14.82 -12.56
C GLN A 238 -28.78 -15.70 -11.31
N ALA A 239 -27.57 -16.25 -11.09
CA ALA A 239 -27.29 -17.04 -9.90
C ALA A 239 -27.29 -16.14 -8.66
N VAL A 240 -28.04 -16.55 -7.62
CA VAL A 240 -28.11 -15.84 -6.34
C VAL A 240 -27.74 -16.82 -5.23
N LEU A 241 -26.70 -16.49 -4.47
CA LEU A 241 -26.28 -17.23 -3.29
C LEU A 241 -26.70 -16.49 -2.03
N ASP A 242 -27.39 -17.19 -1.14
CA ASP A 242 -27.85 -16.66 0.13
C ASP A 242 -26.70 -16.64 1.15
N MET A 243 -26.39 -15.45 1.66
CA MET A 243 -25.31 -15.15 2.61
C MET A 243 -25.86 -14.65 3.96
N LYS A 244 -27.13 -14.92 4.29
CA LYS A 244 -27.82 -14.39 5.49
C LYS A 244 -27.09 -14.56 6.82
N GLU A 245 -26.26 -15.58 6.96
CA GLU A 245 -25.51 -15.87 8.21
C GLU A 245 -24.18 -15.10 8.31
N CYS A 246 -23.79 -14.36 7.27
CA CYS A 246 -22.53 -13.62 7.20
C CYS A 246 -22.74 -12.12 7.34
N ASP A 247 -21.85 -11.47 8.08
CA ASP A 247 -21.72 -10.02 8.01
C ASP A 247 -21.16 -9.60 6.64
N ARG A 248 -21.80 -8.62 6.01
CA ARG A 248 -21.37 -8.13 4.70
C ARG A 248 -19.95 -7.56 4.72
N GLY A 249 -19.58 -6.85 5.78
CA GLY A 249 -18.24 -6.27 5.95
C GLY A 249 -17.18 -7.36 6.05
N ASP A 250 -17.45 -8.44 6.79
CA ASP A 250 -16.57 -9.61 6.87
C ASP A 250 -16.30 -10.21 5.49
N PHE A 251 -17.36 -10.40 4.69
CA PHE A 251 -17.19 -11.00 3.36
C PHE A 251 -16.58 -10.05 2.33
N VAL A 252 -16.82 -8.74 2.43
CA VAL A 252 -16.17 -7.74 1.54
C VAL A 252 -14.64 -7.77 1.72
N GLU A 253 -14.14 -7.89 2.96
CA GLU A 253 -12.70 -8.03 3.21
C GLU A 253 -12.12 -9.31 2.58
N VAL A 254 -12.87 -10.40 2.63
CA VAL A 254 -12.50 -11.65 1.94
C VAL A 254 -12.46 -11.46 0.42
N LEU A 255 -13.44 -10.74 -0.15
CA LEU A 255 -13.48 -10.47 -1.58
C LEU A 255 -12.25 -9.66 -2.04
N TYR A 256 -11.78 -8.71 -1.24
CA TYR A 256 -10.53 -7.98 -1.55
C TYR A 256 -9.32 -8.91 -1.66
N GLN A 257 -9.26 -9.97 -0.83
CA GLN A 257 -8.20 -10.99 -0.94
C GLN A 257 -8.39 -11.91 -2.15
N ILE A 258 -9.63 -12.30 -2.49
CA ILE A 258 -9.93 -13.16 -3.63
C ILE A 258 -9.64 -12.47 -4.96
N TYR A 259 -10.03 -11.20 -5.08
CA TYR A 259 -9.70 -10.35 -6.24
C TYR A 259 -8.24 -9.89 -6.20
N SER A 260 -7.44 -10.43 -5.26
CA SER A 260 -6.01 -10.22 -5.06
C SER A 260 -5.63 -8.75 -5.16
N GLN A 261 -6.41 -7.90 -4.51
CA GLN A 261 -6.05 -6.49 -4.37
C GLN A 261 -4.80 -6.41 -3.48
N ALA A 262 -4.00 -5.37 -3.63
CA ALA A 262 -2.86 -5.11 -2.74
C ALA A 262 -3.28 -4.75 -1.31
N ARG A 263 -4.58 -4.84 -0.99
CA ARG A 263 -5.12 -4.68 0.35
C ARG A 263 -4.49 -5.74 1.28
N PRO A 264 -3.67 -5.32 2.26
CA PRO A 264 -3.00 -6.27 3.13
C PRO A 264 -3.99 -7.05 4.00
N LEU A 265 -3.68 -8.31 4.32
CA LEU A 265 -4.52 -9.14 5.21
C LEU A 265 -4.80 -8.49 6.57
N TRP A 266 -3.83 -7.72 7.09
CA TRP A 266 -3.94 -7.05 8.37
C TRP A 266 -4.77 -5.76 8.32
N ALA A 267 -5.22 -5.32 7.13
CA ALA A 267 -6.09 -4.16 6.98
C ALA A 267 -7.34 -4.25 7.86
N ASP A 268 -7.95 -5.43 7.90
CA ASP A 268 -8.96 -5.81 8.89
C ASP A 268 -8.86 -7.32 9.15
N PHE A 269 -7.83 -7.69 9.90
CA PHE A 269 -7.46 -9.09 10.15
C PHE A 269 -8.61 -9.92 10.73
N ARG A 270 -9.46 -9.32 11.57
CA ARG A 270 -10.58 -10.04 12.19
C ARG A 270 -11.69 -10.32 11.20
N ARG A 271 -12.12 -9.30 10.44
CA ARG A 271 -13.19 -9.44 9.44
C ARG A 271 -12.81 -10.44 8.36
N VAL A 272 -11.61 -10.32 7.80
CA VAL A 272 -11.12 -11.27 6.78
C VAL A 272 -11.03 -12.69 7.34
N SER A 273 -10.59 -12.86 8.59
CA SER A 273 -10.49 -14.19 9.22
C SER A 273 -11.86 -14.83 9.42
N ARG A 274 -12.83 -14.10 9.98
CA ARG A 274 -14.19 -14.62 10.19
C ARG A 274 -14.85 -15.03 8.88
N GLY A 275 -14.79 -14.17 7.87
CA GLY A 275 -15.36 -14.47 6.55
C GLY A 275 -14.66 -15.66 5.87
N ALA A 276 -13.33 -15.70 5.92
CA ALA A 276 -12.55 -16.75 5.25
C ALA A 276 -12.77 -18.13 5.89
N VAL A 277 -12.82 -18.19 7.22
CA VAL A 277 -13.08 -19.44 7.96
C VAL A 277 -14.53 -19.91 7.73
N ALA A 278 -15.52 -19.02 7.86
CA ALA A 278 -16.94 -19.37 7.72
C ALA A 278 -17.27 -19.98 6.35
N TYR A 279 -16.64 -19.49 5.29
CA TYR A 279 -16.89 -19.94 3.91
C TYR A 279 -15.80 -20.85 3.35
N GLN A 280 -14.86 -21.32 4.19
CA GLN A 280 -13.77 -22.22 3.79
C GLN A 280 -12.98 -21.68 2.59
N ILE A 281 -12.60 -20.40 2.64
CA ILE A 281 -11.75 -19.75 1.63
C ILE A 281 -10.30 -20.16 1.86
N LEU A 282 -9.98 -21.41 1.54
CA LEU A 282 -8.77 -22.10 2.00
C LEU A 282 -7.45 -21.38 1.65
N PRO A 283 -7.26 -20.79 0.45
CA PRO A 283 -6.05 -20.02 0.15
C PRO A 283 -5.87 -18.81 1.07
N VAL A 284 -6.96 -18.11 1.42
CA VAL A 284 -6.91 -16.95 2.31
C VAL A 284 -6.69 -17.40 3.75
N VAL A 285 -7.31 -18.50 4.19
CA VAL A 285 -7.05 -19.11 5.50
C VAL A 285 -5.57 -19.49 5.65
N GLU A 286 -4.95 -20.08 4.63
CA GLU A 286 -3.52 -20.39 4.64
C GLU A 286 -2.65 -19.14 4.81
N GLN A 287 -3.00 -18.05 4.11
CA GLN A 287 -2.30 -16.77 4.25
C GLN A 287 -2.47 -16.17 5.66
N ILE A 288 -3.66 -16.28 6.25
CA ILE A 288 -3.96 -15.86 7.63
C ILE A 288 -3.12 -16.66 8.63
N ILE A 289 -3.07 -17.99 8.49
CA ILE A 289 -2.28 -18.87 9.37
C ILE A 289 -0.82 -18.46 9.31
N LYS A 290 -0.27 -18.34 8.10
CA LYS A 290 1.12 -17.91 7.90
C LYS A 290 1.39 -16.55 8.53
N HIS A 291 0.52 -15.57 8.29
CA HIS A 291 0.66 -14.24 8.88
C HIS A 291 0.68 -14.30 10.41
N LEU A 292 -0.24 -15.05 11.01
CA LEU A 292 -0.35 -15.15 12.47
C LEU A 292 0.84 -15.88 13.10
N VAL A 293 1.38 -16.91 12.44
CA VAL A 293 2.59 -17.62 12.87
C VAL A 293 3.81 -16.71 12.79
N ASP A 294 3.99 -16.00 11.67
CA ASP A 294 5.14 -15.12 11.41
C ASP A 294 5.10 -13.79 12.17
N PHE A 295 3.90 -13.33 12.60
CA PHE A 295 3.73 -12.06 13.32
C PHE A 295 4.61 -12.03 14.58
N ASP A 296 5.49 -11.06 14.78
CA ASP A 296 6.37 -11.09 15.97
C ASP A 296 5.58 -10.71 17.26
N MET A 297 4.95 -11.69 17.92
CA MET A 297 4.16 -11.52 19.14
C MET A 297 4.39 -12.75 20.03
N PRO A 298 4.32 -12.62 21.37
CA PRO A 298 4.36 -13.77 22.26
C PRO A 298 3.32 -14.84 21.88
N ILE A 299 3.69 -16.12 22.03
CA ILE A 299 2.90 -17.24 21.51
C ILE A 299 1.52 -17.37 22.16
N VAL A 300 1.40 -17.10 23.47
CA VAL A 300 0.12 -17.26 24.20
C VAL A 300 -0.96 -16.30 23.68
N PRO A 301 -0.71 -14.98 23.57
CA PRO A 301 -1.62 -14.05 22.89
C PRO A 301 -2.01 -14.47 21.47
N LYS A 302 -1.06 -14.94 20.64
CA LYS A 302 -1.35 -15.46 19.30
C LYS A 302 -2.34 -16.61 19.32
N MET A 303 -2.11 -17.59 20.19
CA MET A 303 -3.00 -18.74 20.34
C MET A 303 -4.40 -18.31 20.80
N LYS A 304 -4.50 -17.39 21.76
CA LYS A 304 -5.79 -16.85 22.20
C LYS A 304 -6.55 -16.16 21.06
N GLU A 305 -5.86 -15.40 20.22
CA GLU A 305 -6.51 -14.75 19.07
C GLU A 305 -6.93 -15.78 18.00
N ALA A 306 -6.08 -16.76 17.69
CA ALA A 306 -6.42 -17.85 16.77
C ALA A 306 -7.66 -18.64 17.25
N ILE A 307 -7.78 -18.89 18.55
CA ILE A 307 -8.97 -19.51 19.18
C ILE A 307 -10.21 -18.66 18.97
N LYS A 308 -10.15 -17.35 19.28
CA LYS A 308 -11.29 -16.44 19.09
C LYS A 308 -11.75 -16.36 17.64
N LEU A 309 -10.82 -16.48 16.69
CA LEU A 309 -11.10 -16.44 15.26
C LEU A 309 -11.51 -17.81 14.69
N GLY A 310 -11.45 -18.89 15.48
CA GLY A 310 -11.81 -20.24 15.04
C GLY A 310 -10.83 -20.86 14.04
N ILE A 311 -9.57 -20.42 14.02
CA ILE A 311 -8.56 -20.88 13.06
C ILE A 311 -7.81 -22.08 13.66
N GLU A 312 -8.43 -23.27 13.60
CA GLU A 312 -7.92 -24.47 14.27
C GLU A 312 -6.51 -24.87 13.83
N ASP A 313 -6.24 -24.81 12.51
CA ASP A 313 -4.93 -25.13 11.95
C ASP A 313 -3.82 -24.22 12.48
N ALA A 314 -4.12 -22.93 12.72
CA ALA A 314 -3.17 -22.00 13.32
C ALA A 314 -2.84 -22.39 14.76
N ILE A 315 -3.83 -22.85 15.54
CA ILE A 315 -3.62 -23.29 16.93
C ILE A 315 -2.64 -24.46 16.97
N GLY A 316 -2.85 -25.45 16.10
CA GLY A 316 -1.95 -26.60 15.97
C GLY A 316 -0.55 -26.18 15.54
N GLU A 317 -0.44 -25.31 14.53
CA GLU A 317 0.84 -24.85 13.99
C GLU A 317 1.65 -24.01 14.99
N LEU A 318 0.99 -23.15 15.76
CA LEU A 318 1.60 -22.39 16.86
C LEU A 318 2.09 -23.31 17.99
N ALA A 319 1.27 -24.27 18.42
CA ALA A 319 1.65 -25.21 19.47
C ALA A 319 2.86 -26.05 19.03
N TYR A 320 2.81 -26.58 17.81
CA TYR A 320 3.92 -27.32 17.20
C TYR A 320 5.21 -26.50 17.18
N THR A 321 5.13 -25.25 16.69
CA THR A 321 6.28 -24.33 16.60
C THR A 321 6.83 -23.97 17.98
N ALA A 322 5.95 -23.73 18.96
CA ALA A 322 6.35 -23.43 20.33
C ALA A 322 7.13 -24.57 20.97
N GLU A 323 6.77 -25.82 20.72
CA GLU A 323 7.52 -26.98 21.21
C GLU A 323 8.85 -27.14 20.46
N GLN A 324 8.87 -27.01 19.13
CA GLN A 324 10.11 -27.06 18.34
C GLN A 324 11.14 -26.03 18.79
N LEU A 325 10.68 -24.87 19.28
CA LEU A 325 11.52 -23.79 19.81
C LEU A 325 11.77 -23.88 21.33
N ASN A 326 11.35 -24.95 22.00
CA ASN A 326 11.38 -25.12 23.46
C ASN A 326 10.64 -24.05 24.29
N ILE A 327 9.85 -23.18 23.65
CA ILE A 327 9.02 -22.16 24.30
C ILE A 327 7.91 -22.84 25.11
N TRP A 328 7.29 -23.89 24.56
CA TRP A 328 6.20 -24.60 25.23
C TRP A 328 6.65 -25.25 26.54
N SER A 329 7.74 -26.03 26.51
CA SER A 329 8.32 -26.66 27.69
C SER A 329 8.75 -25.62 28.75
N TYR A 330 9.28 -24.47 28.33
CA TYR A 330 9.58 -23.35 29.23
C TYR A 330 8.31 -22.82 29.92
N LEU A 331 7.24 -22.53 29.17
CA LEU A 331 5.98 -22.04 29.73
C LEU A 331 5.43 -22.99 30.79
N ILE A 332 5.36 -24.29 30.50
CA ILE A 332 4.91 -25.30 31.47
C ILE A 332 5.80 -25.31 32.72
N GLY A 333 7.13 -25.22 32.55
CA GLY A 333 8.08 -25.14 33.66
C GLY A 333 7.90 -23.92 34.57
N THR A 334 7.34 -22.83 34.05
CA THR A 334 7.00 -21.62 34.82
C THR A 334 5.64 -21.68 35.53
N GLY A 335 4.90 -22.79 35.41
CA GLY A 335 3.58 -22.97 36.01
C GLY A 335 2.41 -22.54 35.13
N PHE A 336 2.63 -22.33 33.82
CA PHE A 336 1.55 -22.06 32.87
C PHE A 336 0.61 -23.26 32.72
N ASP A 337 -0.69 -23.06 32.90
CA ASP A 337 -1.73 -24.08 32.71
C ASP A 337 -2.49 -23.88 31.39
N PRO A 338 -2.15 -24.63 30.32
CA PRO A 338 -2.78 -24.46 29.02
C PRO A 338 -4.26 -24.87 29.01
N LYS A 339 -4.72 -25.75 29.91
CA LYS A 339 -6.13 -26.16 29.98
C LYS A 339 -6.99 -25.01 30.50
N MET A 340 -6.50 -24.34 31.54
CA MET A 340 -7.17 -23.16 32.10
C MET A 340 -7.14 -21.98 31.13
N GLU A 341 -6.04 -21.81 30.40
CA GLU A 341 -5.82 -20.64 29.54
C GLU A 341 -6.48 -20.75 28.15
N PHE A 342 -6.56 -21.96 27.58
CA PHE A 342 -7.09 -22.19 26.23
C PHE A 342 -8.40 -23.01 26.21
N GLY A 343 -8.78 -23.63 27.33
CA GLY A 343 -9.95 -24.50 27.41
C GLY A 343 -9.61 -25.98 27.15
N ASP A 344 -10.35 -26.87 27.82
CA ASP A 344 -10.06 -28.30 27.87
C ASP A 344 -10.20 -29.00 26.50
N ASP A 345 -11.24 -28.65 25.73
CA ASP A 345 -11.45 -29.21 24.38
C ASP A 345 -10.30 -28.86 23.45
N ILE A 346 -9.95 -27.58 23.36
CA ILE A 346 -8.89 -27.07 22.48
C ILE A 346 -7.54 -27.71 22.85
N TYR A 347 -7.28 -27.81 24.16
CA TYR A 347 -6.06 -28.43 24.66
C TYR A 347 -5.92 -29.89 24.23
N HIS A 348 -6.96 -30.71 24.40
CA HIS A 348 -6.88 -32.13 24.07
C HIS A 348 -7.01 -32.42 22.56
N ARG A 349 -7.83 -31.65 21.84
CA ARG A 349 -8.15 -31.88 20.44
C ARG A 349 -7.10 -31.34 19.47
N LEU A 350 -6.52 -30.17 19.77
CA LEU A 350 -5.62 -29.47 18.84
C LEU A 350 -4.19 -29.38 19.38
N ILE A 351 -4.02 -28.92 20.63
CA ILE A 351 -2.69 -28.63 21.20
C ILE A 351 -1.91 -29.92 21.48
N CYS A 352 -2.48 -30.85 22.26
CA CYS A 352 -1.82 -32.09 22.63
C CYS A 352 -1.30 -32.90 21.42
N PRO A 353 -2.12 -33.14 20.37
CA PRO A 353 -1.64 -33.83 19.16
C PRO A 353 -0.49 -33.09 18.47
N ALA A 354 -0.56 -31.76 18.35
CA ALA A 354 0.50 -30.97 17.74
C ALA A 354 1.83 -31.03 18.52
N ILE A 355 1.78 -30.94 19.85
CA ILE A 355 2.96 -31.08 20.72
C ILE A 355 3.55 -32.50 20.63
N LEU A 356 2.71 -33.53 20.64
CA LEU A 356 3.14 -34.92 20.49
C LEU A 356 3.79 -35.19 19.13
N GLN A 357 3.25 -34.58 18.07
CA GLN A 357 3.83 -34.63 16.74
C GLN A 357 5.19 -33.91 16.73
N ALA A 358 5.29 -32.70 17.27
CA ALA A 358 6.53 -31.93 17.36
C ALA A 358 7.65 -32.71 18.06
N LYS A 359 7.35 -33.37 19.19
CA LYS A 359 8.33 -34.18 19.93
C LYS A 359 8.87 -35.38 19.14
N LYS A 360 8.10 -35.90 18.19
CA LYS A 360 8.50 -37.04 17.35
C LYS A 360 9.19 -36.62 16.06
N SER A 361 9.02 -35.37 15.65
CA SER A 361 9.56 -34.86 14.40
C SER A 361 10.99 -34.35 14.55
N ALA A 362 11.72 -34.32 13.44
CA ALA A 362 13.04 -33.67 13.39
C ALA A 362 12.92 -32.15 13.68
N PRO A 363 13.95 -31.53 14.27
CA PRO A 363 13.99 -30.09 14.46
C PRO A 363 13.69 -29.31 13.17
N PHE A 364 12.90 -28.25 13.27
CA PHE A 364 12.51 -27.35 12.16
C PHE A 364 11.69 -28.00 11.04
N SER A 365 11.16 -29.20 11.26
CA SER A 365 10.17 -29.79 10.38
C SER A 365 8.85 -29.02 10.42
N ARG A 366 8.02 -29.16 9.39
CA ARG A 366 6.71 -28.49 9.32
C ARG A 366 5.62 -29.32 9.98
N TYR A 367 4.68 -28.65 10.64
CA TYR A 367 3.49 -29.28 11.22
C TYR A 367 2.61 -29.94 10.15
N ARG A 368 2.30 -29.17 9.08
CA ARG A 368 1.47 -29.60 7.95
C ARG A 368 2.05 -29.12 6.63
N SER A 369 1.65 -29.77 5.54
CA SER A 369 1.96 -29.25 4.20
C SER A 369 1.06 -28.04 3.91
N PRO A 370 1.58 -26.96 3.30
CA PRO A 370 0.77 -25.81 2.92
C PRO A 370 -0.38 -26.25 2.01
N TYR A 371 -1.56 -25.65 2.20
CA TYR A 371 -2.70 -25.92 1.33
C TYR A 371 -2.35 -25.67 -0.14
N LYS A 372 -2.72 -26.62 -1.01
CA LYS A 372 -2.64 -26.45 -2.46
C LYS A 372 -4.01 -26.48 -3.08
N VAL A 373 -4.30 -25.42 -3.85
CA VAL A 373 -5.52 -25.38 -4.67
C VAL A 373 -5.43 -26.54 -5.65
N PRO A 374 -6.38 -27.49 -5.63
CA PRO A 374 -6.40 -28.59 -6.57
C PRO A 374 -6.84 -28.05 -7.93
N TYR A 375 -5.91 -27.44 -8.65
CA TYR A 375 -6.13 -26.81 -9.93
C TYR A 375 -5.19 -27.40 -10.99
N SER A 376 -5.76 -27.77 -12.13
CA SER A 376 -5.04 -28.42 -13.22
C SER A 376 -5.18 -27.62 -14.51
N LEU A 377 -4.04 -27.17 -15.05
CA LEU A 377 -3.97 -26.50 -16.34
C LEU A 377 -4.21 -27.46 -17.52
N GLU A 378 -4.08 -28.77 -17.34
CA GLU A 378 -4.16 -29.74 -18.44
C GLU A 378 -5.43 -30.59 -18.38
N ASN A 379 -5.85 -30.97 -17.18
CA ASN A 379 -6.94 -31.92 -16.98
C ASN A 379 -7.84 -31.43 -15.83
N PRO A 380 -8.79 -30.52 -16.11
CA PRO A 380 -9.73 -30.04 -15.08
C PRO A 380 -10.66 -31.18 -14.63
N SER A 381 -10.90 -31.26 -13.33
CA SER A 381 -11.87 -32.18 -12.74
C SER A 381 -13.31 -31.83 -13.13
N GLU A 382 -14.25 -32.75 -12.93
CA GLU A 382 -15.69 -32.51 -13.23
C GLU A 382 -16.25 -31.29 -12.51
N MET A 383 -15.78 -31.00 -11.29
CA MET A 383 -16.21 -29.82 -10.53
C MET A 383 -15.64 -28.51 -11.11
N GLU A 384 -14.49 -28.56 -11.78
CA GLU A 384 -13.83 -27.37 -12.34
C GLU A 384 -14.33 -27.02 -13.73
N LYS A 385 -14.78 -28.01 -14.51
CA LYS A 385 -15.22 -27.84 -15.91
C LYS A 385 -16.15 -26.65 -16.16
N PRO A 386 -17.16 -26.36 -15.30
CA PRO A 386 -18.04 -25.20 -15.52
C PRO A 386 -17.29 -23.85 -15.45
N PHE A 387 -16.21 -23.81 -14.68
CA PHE A 387 -15.48 -22.59 -14.29
C PHE A 387 -14.20 -22.35 -15.11
N VAL A 388 -13.88 -23.22 -16.07
CA VAL A 388 -12.66 -23.10 -16.91
C VAL A 388 -12.98 -22.87 -18.39
N VAL A 389 -12.08 -22.19 -19.10
CA VAL A 389 -12.06 -22.09 -20.58
C VAL A 389 -10.77 -22.67 -21.16
N PRO A 390 -10.82 -23.28 -22.36
CA PRO A 390 -9.63 -23.65 -23.08
C PRO A 390 -8.91 -22.41 -23.63
N LEU A 391 -7.62 -22.30 -23.37
CA LEU A 391 -6.68 -21.32 -23.91
C LEU A 391 -5.66 -22.07 -24.78
N LYS A 392 -5.57 -21.72 -26.07
CA LYS A 392 -4.70 -22.40 -27.03
C LYS A 392 -3.44 -21.59 -27.31
N VAL A 393 -2.27 -22.22 -27.15
CA VAL A 393 -0.96 -21.60 -27.39
C VAL A 393 -0.06 -22.59 -28.15
N SER A 394 0.26 -22.26 -29.39
CA SER A 394 1.16 -23.06 -30.23
C SER A 394 0.83 -24.57 -30.24
N GLY A 395 -0.46 -24.91 -30.33
CA GLY A 395 -0.94 -26.30 -30.33
C GLY A 395 -1.16 -26.94 -28.96
N LYS A 396 -0.64 -26.37 -27.85
CA LYS A 396 -0.96 -26.80 -26.47
C LYS A 396 -2.26 -26.12 -26.02
N THR A 397 -3.09 -26.86 -25.29
CA THR A 397 -4.32 -26.32 -24.67
C THR A 397 -4.13 -26.28 -23.16
N PHE A 398 -4.40 -25.11 -22.58
CA PHE A 398 -4.46 -24.90 -21.14
C PHE A 398 -5.91 -24.66 -20.73
N PHE A 399 -6.38 -25.24 -19.63
CA PHE A 399 -7.71 -25.00 -19.08
C PHE A 399 -7.62 -23.97 -17.96
N VAL A 400 -8.04 -22.74 -18.26
CA VAL A 400 -7.85 -21.58 -17.38
C VAL A 400 -9.14 -21.20 -16.68
N ASN A 401 -9.09 -20.94 -15.37
CA ASN A 401 -10.25 -20.41 -14.63
C ASN A 401 -10.72 -19.08 -15.25
N LYS A 402 -12.00 -19.01 -15.61
CA LYS A 402 -12.59 -17.83 -16.29
C LYS A 402 -12.50 -16.57 -15.44
N GLY A 403 -12.73 -16.72 -14.14
CA GLY A 403 -12.67 -15.63 -13.19
C GLY A 403 -11.28 -15.02 -13.07
N ILE A 404 -10.23 -15.84 -13.12
CA ILE A 404 -8.84 -15.37 -13.13
C ILE A 404 -8.54 -14.59 -14.42
N LEU A 405 -8.96 -15.08 -15.58
CA LEU A 405 -8.77 -14.33 -16.83
C LEU A 405 -9.52 -12.98 -16.80
N GLN A 406 -10.76 -12.98 -16.33
CA GLN A 406 -11.56 -11.76 -16.18
C GLN A 406 -10.92 -10.76 -15.22
N LEU A 407 -10.37 -11.24 -14.09
CA LEU A 407 -9.67 -10.40 -13.10
C LEU A 407 -8.48 -9.66 -13.71
N TYR A 408 -7.75 -10.33 -14.62
CA TYR A 408 -6.57 -9.76 -15.28
C TYR A 408 -6.88 -9.13 -16.64
N ASN A 409 -8.15 -9.00 -17.01
CA ASN A 409 -8.66 -8.57 -18.32
C ASN A 409 -8.53 -9.65 -19.42
N ASP A 410 -9.67 -10.22 -19.80
CA ASP A 410 -9.79 -11.19 -20.89
C ASP A 410 -10.38 -10.61 -22.19
N THR A 411 -10.75 -9.32 -22.19
CA THR A 411 -11.49 -8.69 -23.30
C THR A 411 -10.65 -8.52 -24.58
N GLU A 412 -9.33 -8.42 -24.43
CA GLU A 412 -8.38 -8.29 -25.55
C GLU A 412 -7.90 -9.66 -26.08
N LEU A 413 -8.33 -10.77 -25.47
CA LEU A 413 -8.03 -12.10 -25.97
C LEU A 413 -8.92 -12.42 -27.17
N ALA A 414 -8.34 -13.01 -28.21
CA ALA A 414 -9.13 -13.49 -29.33
C ALA A 414 -9.97 -14.70 -28.89
N ILE A 415 -11.22 -14.74 -29.36
CA ILE A 415 -12.19 -15.79 -29.04
C ILE A 415 -12.46 -16.62 -30.30
N GLY A 416 -12.24 -17.93 -30.21
CA GLY A 416 -12.60 -18.87 -31.27
C GLY A 416 -14.07 -19.28 -31.23
N ASN A 417 -14.52 -19.97 -32.28
CA ASN A 417 -15.92 -20.35 -32.46
C ASN A 417 -16.48 -21.23 -31.34
N ASN A 418 -15.61 -21.98 -30.66
CA ASN A 418 -16.00 -22.87 -29.55
C ASN A 418 -15.74 -22.22 -28.17
N GLY A 419 -15.55 -20.90 -28.13
CA GLY A 419 -15.28 -20.16 -26.89
C GLY A 419 -13.85 -20.26 -26.40
N GLU A 420 -12.94 -20.87 -27.18
CA GLU A 420 -11.53 -20.94 -26.82
C GLU A 420 -10.84 -19.58 -26.90
N ARG A 421 -9.84 -19.35 -26.04
CA ARG A 421 -9.09 -18.09 -25.95
C ARG A 421 -7.73 -18.22 -26.62
N TYR A 422 -7.23 -17.11 -27.15
CA TYR A 422 -5.90 -17.04 -27.76
C TYR A 422 -5.18 -15.74 -27.38
N PHE A 423 -3.91 -15.87 -27.02
CA PHE A 423 -3.00 -14.73 -26.91
C PHE A 423 -2.50 -14.31 -28.29
N ARG A 424 -2.47 -13.00 -28.53
CA ARG A 424 -1.80 -12.41 -29.68
C ARG A 424 -0.30 -12.39 -29.44
N ILE A 425 0.43 -13.19 -30.21
CA ILE A 425 1.89 -13.23 -30.16
C ILE A 425 2.44 -12.24 -31.19
N THR A 426 3.14 -11.20 -30.72
CA THR A 426 3.73 -10.19 -31.58
C THR A 426 5.05 -10.69 -32.20
N VAL A 427 5.43 -10.10 -33.33
CA VAL A 427 6.73 -10.37 -33.98
C VAL A 427 7.89 -10.05 -33.03
N GLU A 428 7.72 -8.98 -32.25
CA GLU A 428 8.73 -8.57 -31.27
C GLU A 428 8.89 -9.59 -30.15
N LEU A 429 7.79 -10.04 -29.54
CA LEU A 429 7.82 -11.09 -28.53
C LEU A 429 8.48 -12.36 -29.07
N SER A 430 8.14 -12.74 -30.31
CA SER A 430 8.74 -13.93 -30.95
C SER A 430 10.26 -13.80 -31.08
N LYS A 431 10.75 -12.64 -31.56
CA LYS A 431 12.19 -12.36 -31.66
C LYS A 431 12.88 -12.33 -30.30
N TYR A 432 12.24 -11.76 -29.28
CA TYR A 432 12.78 -11.73 -27.93
C TYR A 432 12.94 -13.16 -27.38
N LEU A 433 11.90 -13.98 -27.51
CA LEU A 433 11.92 -15.38 -27.07
C LEU A 433 12.99 -16.19 -27.80
N GLU A 434 13.11 -16.04 -29.12
CA GLU A 434 14.18 -16.67 -29.92
C GLU A 434 15.58 -16.27 -29.44
N SER A 435 15.80 -14.98 -29.16
CA SER A 435 17.09 -14.48 -28.67
C SER A 435 17.50 -15.01 -27.29
N LYS A 436 16.53 -15.53 -26.52
CA LYS A 436 16.72 -16.04 -25.16
C LYS A 436 16.53 -17.56 -25.07
N ASP A 437 16.32 -18.25 -26.19
CA ASP A 437 16.00 -19.69 -26.25
C ASP A 437 14.81 -20.08 -25.35
N LEU A 438 13.78 -19.24 -25.33
CA LEU A 438 12.57 -19.46 -24.54
C LEU A 438 11.40 -19.90 -25.41
N LYS A 439 10.58 -20.83 -24.90
CA LYS A 439 9.32 -21.22 -25.56
C LYS A 439 8.15 -20.44 -24.99
N ILE A 440 7.26 -19.98 -25.87
CA ILE A 440 6.05 -19.28 -25.47
C ILE A 440 5.15 -20.10 -24.53
N GLN A 441 5.11 -21.43 -24.71
CA GLN A 441 4.30 -22.31 -23.85
C GLN A 441 4.76 -22.28 -22.40
N ASP A 442 6.08 -22.29 -22.16
CA ASP A 442 6.67 -22.26 -20.82
C ASP A 442 6.42 -20.91 -20.13
N VAL A 443 6.52 -19.81 -20.92
CA VAL A 443 6.20 -18.45 -20.44
C VAL A 443 4.73 -18.34 -20.03
N ILE A 444 3.82 -18.82 -20.86
CA ILE A 444 2.38 -18.78 -20.56
C ILE A 444 2.05 -19.67 -19.37
N GLU A 445 2.63 -20.85 -19.27
CA GLU A 445 2.42 -21.75 -18.12
C GLU A 445 2.91 -21.10 -16.81
N ALA A 446 4.09 -20.49 -16.81
CA ALA A 446 4.60 -19.75 -15.66
C ALA A 446 3.70 -18.57 -15.28
N MET A 447 3.22 -17.81 -16.27
CA MET A 447 2.28 -16.70 -16.09
C MET A 447 0.97 -17.17 -15.45
N LEU A 448 0.36 -18.24 -15.98
CA LEU A 448 -0.90 -18.77 -15.46
C LEU A 448 -0.75 -19.34 -14.04
N ASN A 449 0.35 -20.04 -13.75
CA ASN A 449 0.63 -20.55 -12.41
C ASN A 449 0.82 -19.43 -11.37
N TYR A 450 1.37 -18.29 -11.80
CA TYR A 450 1.49 -17.10 -10.97
C TYR A 450 0.14 -16.40 -10.75
N MET A 451 -0.69 -16.25 -11.79
CA MET A 451 -2.00 -15.58 -11.68
C MET A 451 -2.98 -16.33 -10.75
N ASN A 452 -2.73 -17.60 -10.45
CA ASN A 452 -3.54 -18.41 -9.55
C ASN A 452 -3.26 -18.11 -8.06
N PRO A 453 -4.18 -18.41 -7.13
CA PRO A 453 -4.17 -17.95 -5.72
C PRO A 453 -2.91 -18.27 -4.89
N GLN A 454 -2.05 -19.16 -5.38
CA GLN A 454 -0.81 -19.55 -4.72
C GLN A 454 0.40 -18.68 -5.11
N ASN A 455 0.25 -17.82 -6.12
CA ASN A 455 1.29 -16.91 -6.62
C ASN A 455 2.64 -17.60 -6.75
N HIS A 456 2.72 -18.64 -7.59
CA HIS A 456 3.96 -19.39 -7.81
C HIS A 456 5.09 -18.44 -8.21
N ARG A 457 6.29 -18.67 -7.69
CA ARG A 457 7.46 -17.85 -8.02
C ARG A 457 7.71 -17.88 -9.53
N ILE A 458 7.84 -16.70 -10.13
CA ILE A 458 8.25 -16.54 -11.51
C ILE A 458 9.78 -16.46 -11.57
N ARG A 459 10.36 -17.16 -12.54
CA ARG A 459 11.78 -17.03 -12.86
C ARG A 459 12.01 -15.72 -13.63
N ILE A 460 13.08 -14.99 -13.31
CA ILE A 460 13.29 -13.61 -13.81
C ILE A 460 13.30 -13.52 -15.34
N GLU A 461 13.79 -14.54 -16.03
CA GLU A 461 13.80 -14.61 -17.50
C GLU A 461 12.40 -14.59 -18.15
N PHE A 462 11.36 -14.98 -17.42
CA PHE A 462 9.98 -14.95 -17.90
C PHE A 462 9.29 -13.60 -17.68
N VAL A 463 9.80 -12.76 -16.77
CA VAL A 463 9.14 -11.52 -16.35
C VAL A 463 8.98 -10.54 -17.53
N ARG A 464 10.03 -10.32 -18.32
CA ARG A 464 9.97 -9.44 -19.50
C ARG A 464 9.00 -9.93 -20.58
N PRO A 465 9.05 -11.20 -21.03
CA PRO A 465 8.01 -11.76 -21.89
C PRO A 465 6.59 -11.57 -21.36
N ILE A 466 6.39 -11.78 -20.05
CA ILE A 466 5.08 -11.59 -19.42
C ILE A 466 4.65 -10.12 -19.47
N ILE A 467 5.55 -9.16 -19.24
CA ILE A 467 5.24 -7.73 -19.41
C ILE A 467 4.83 -7.41 -20.85
N MET A 468 5.53 -7.96 -21.85
CA MET A 468 5.17 -7.77 -23.26
C MET A 468 3.76 -8.30 -23.56
N ILE A 469 3.42 -9.47 -23.03
CA ILE A 469 2.08 -10.08 -23.17
C ILE A 469 1.04 -9.24 -22.44
N ALA A 470 1.30 -8.87 -21.19
CA ALA A 470 0.40 -8.10 -20.34
C ALA A 470 0.10 -6.73 -20.96
N ASN A 471 1.11 -6.06 -21.53
CA ASN A 471 0.94 -4.79 -22.22
C ASN A 471 0.07 -4.94 -23.49
N GLU A 472 0.34 -5.95 -24.33
CA GLU A 472 -0.43 -6.19 -25.56
C GLU A 472 -1.92 -6.45 -25.26
N HIS A 473 -2.23 -7.12 -24.16
CA HIS A 473 -3.59 -7.51 -23.78
C HIS A 473 -4.21 -6.60 -22.70
N LYS A 474 -3.58 -5.46 -22.39
CA LYS A 474 -4.04 -4.50 -21.38
C LYS A 474 -4.31 -5.15 -20.00
N MET A 475 -3.47 -6.10 -19.62
CA MET A 475 -3.49 -6.74 -18.31
C MET A 475 -2.74 -5.88 -17.30
N PHE A 476 -3.25 -4.67 -17.03
CA PHE A 476 -2.52 -3.64 -16.26
C PHE A 476 -2.11 -4.11 -14.86
N LYS A 477 -2.93 -4.95 -14.22
CA LYS A 477 -2.63 -5.54 -12.93
C LYS A 477 -1.37 -6.41 -13.00
N LEU A 478 -1.36 -7.38 -13.92
CA LEU A 478 -0.21 -8.26 -14.13
C LEU A 478 1.04 -7.47 -14.52
N LEU A 479 0.89 -6.42 -15.36
CA LEU A 479 1.99 -5.55 -15.74
C LEU A 479 2.63 -4.86 -14.53
N LYS A 480 1.83 -4.27 -13.62
CA LYS A 480 2.31 -3.65 -12.38
C LYS A 480 3.01 -4.65 -11.46
N GLU A 481 2.44 -5.85 -11.33
CA GLU A 481 3.05 -6.91 -10.52
C GLU A 481 4.39 -7.39 -11.10
N MET A 482 4.49 -7.55 -12.42
CA MET A 482 5.74 -7.94 -13.07
C MET A 482 6.80 -6.84 -13.03
N GLU A 483 6.39 -5.57 -13.10
CA GLU A 483 7.27 -4.43 -12.89
C GLU A 483 7.97 -4.52 -11.52
N GLN A 484 7.25 -4.94 -10.47
CA GLN A 484 7.83 -5.12 -9.14
C GLN A 484 8.96 -6.16 -9.11
N PHE A 485 8.81 -7.27 -9.85
CA PHE A 485 9.89 -8.27 -9.97
C PHE A 485 11.13 -7.71 -10.69
N LEU A 486 10.94 -6.89 -11.73
CA LEU A 486 12.08 -6.24 -12.40
C LEU A 486 12.76 -5.18 -11.53
N MET A 487 12.00 -4.48 -10.69
CA MET A 487 12.58 -3.52 -9.74
C MET A 487 13.56 -4.19 -8.77
N ASP A 488 13.36 -5.47 -8.44
CA ASP A 488 14.26 -6.21 -7.57
C ASP A 488 15.57 -6.65 -8.26
N GLU A 489 15.63 -6.62 -9.60
CA GLU A 489 16.84 -6.93 -10.38
C GLU A 489 17.79 -5.71 -10.43
N PRO A 490 19.00 -5.76 -9.84
CA PRO A 490 19.94 -4.64 -9.89
C PRO A 490 20.64 -4.51 -11.25
N PRO A 491 20.83 -3.28 -11.79
CA PRO A 491 21.53 -3.06 -13.05
C PRO A 491 23.05 -3.09 -12.86
N THR A 492 23.60 -4.30 -12.72
CA THR A 492 25.01 -4.52 -12.38
C THR A 492 26.01 -4.13 -13.48
N THR A 493 25.57 -3.99 -14.73
CA THR A 493 26.41 -3.54 -15.87
C THR A 493 25.74 -2.42 -16.64
N SER A 494 26.53 -1.68 -17.44
CA SER A 494 26.03 -0.56 -18.25
C SER A 494 25.03 -1.04 -19.31
N GLU A 495 25.21 -2.26 -19.82
CA GLU A 495 24.28 -2.88 -20.77
C GLU A 495 22.94 -3.20 -20.10
N VAL A 496 22.96 -3.79 -18.91
CA VAL A 496 21.74 -4.11 -18.14
C VAL A 496 21.01 -2.82 -17.74
N LEU A 497 21.75 -1.79 -17.31
CA LEU A 497 21.17 -0.48 -16.98
C LEU A 497 20.45 0.13 -18.18
N LEU A 498 21.09 0.12 -19.35
CA LEU A 498 20.52 0.69 -20.55
C LEU A 498 19.29 -0.10 -21.02
N ASP A 499 19.37 -1.42 -20.99
CA ASP A 499 18.25 -2.32 -21.30
C ASP A 499 17.07 -2.12 -20.34
N HIS A 500 17.31 -1.96 -19.04
CA HIS A 500 16.28 -1.61 -18.05
C HIS A 500 15.58 -0.29 -18.40
N LEU A 501 16.35 0.76 -18.71
CA LEU A 501 15.81 2.08 -19.05
C LEU A 501 15.03 2.08 -20.37
N GLU A 502 15.56 1.43 -21.41
CA GLU A 502 14.89 1.29 -22.71
C GLU A 502 13.57 0.52 -22.58
N PHE A 503 13.60 -0.61 -21.88
CA PHE A 503 12.42 -1.45 -21.66
C PHE A 503 11.37 -0.72 -20.84
N ALA A 504 11.78 -0.09 -19.73
CA ALA A 504 10.87 0.64 -18.87
C ALA A 504 10.19 1.80 -19.60
N GLN A 505 10.94 2.57 -20.39
CA GLN A 505 10.40 3.65 -21.21
C GLN A 505 9.42 3.14 -22.27
N LYS A 506 9.70 1.98 -22.87
CA LYS A 506 8.89 1.39 -23.94
C LYS A 506 7.52 0.93 -23.43
N TYR A 507 7.48 0.33 -22.25
CA TYR A 507 6.26 -0.23 -21.64
C TYR A 507 5.65 0.66 -20.54
N ASP A 508 6.09 1.92 -20.42
CA ASP A 508 5.65 2.90 -19.40
C ASP A 508 5.77 2.40 -17.95
N LEU A 509 6.87 1.69 -17.64
CA LEU A 509 7.18 1.16 -16.31
C LEU A 509 7.83 2.24 -15.44
N LYS A 510 6.98 3.10 -14.85
CA LYS A 510 7.42 4.29 -14.10
C LYS A 510 8.15 3.96 -12.80
N ASN A 511 7.75 2.90 -12.11
CA ASN A 511 8.39 2.48 -10.87
C ASN A 511 9.76 1.87 -11.15
N LEU A 512 9.90 1.11 -12.25
CA LEU A 512 11.22 0.63 -12.69
C LEU A 512 12.16 1.80 -13.03
N ILE A 513 11.66 2.85 -13.70
CA ILE A 513 12.44 4.08 -13.93
C ILE A 513 12.82 4.73 -12.59
N GLY A 514 11.86 4.93 -11.69
CA GLY A 514 12.10 5.58 -10.39
C GLY A 514 13.16 4.86 -9.55
N GLN A 515 13.04 3.53 -9.45
CA GLN A 515 13.98 2.65 -8.76
C GLN A 515 15.37 2.67 -9.41
N THR A 516 15.44 2.62 -10.74
CA THR A 516 16.70 2.67 -11.48
C THR A 516 17.40 4.01 -11.31
N LEU A 517 16.66 5.12 -11.35
CA LEU A 517 17.19 6.48 -11.12
C LEU A 517 17.77 6.64 -9.72
N LEU A 518 17.12 6.08 -8.69
CA LEU A 518 17.65 6.07 -7.33
C LEU A 518 18.96 5.26 -7.25
N ARG A 519 18.99 4.08 -7.86
CA ARG A 519 20.17 3.21 -7.92
C ARG A 519 21.37 3.87 -8.60
N ILE A 520 21.15 4.61 -9.69
CA ILE A 520 22.20 5.40 -10.37
C ILE A 520 22.87 6.39 -9.42
N GLU A 521 22.08 7.06 -8.57
CA GLU A 521 22.58 8.08 -7.65
C GLU A 521 23.44 7.51 -6.52
N VAL A 522 23.24 6.24 -6.14
CA VAL A 522 23.88 5.63 -4.97
C VAL A 522 24.91 4.56 -5.34
N ASN A 523 24.45 3.37 -5.75
CA ASN A 523 25.29 2.18 -5.90
C ASN A 523 25.86 2.01 -7.31
N PHE A 524 25.24 2.62 -8.31
CA PHE A 524 25.50 2.32 -9.73
C PHE A 524 25.99 3.55 -10.51
N LEU A 525 26.58 4.53 -9.82
CA LEU A 525 27.08 5.76 -10.44
C LEU A 525 28.14 5.48 -11.53
N ASN A 526 29.08 4.58 -11.26
CA ASN A 526 30.10 4.16 -12.24
C ASN A 526 29.49 3.47 -13.46
N VAL A 527 28.45 2.66 -13.23
CA VAL A 527 27.71 1.98 -14.30
C VAL A 527 26.97 3.00 -15.17
N ALA A 528 26.39 4.03 -14.56
CA ALA A 528 25.71 5.12 -15.26
C ALA A 528 26.68 5.97 -16.08
N TYR A 529 27.88 6.29 -15.58
CA TYR A 529 28.91 6.97 -16.38
C TYR A 529 29.26 6.19 -17.66
N GLY A 530 29.24 4.86 -17.61
CA GLY A 530 29.51 4.01 -18.76
C GLY A 530 28.49 4.11 -19.91
N ILE A 531 27.27 4.62 -19.68
CA ILE A 531 26.23 4.71 -20.73
C ILE A 531 26.10 6.09 -21.38
N ILE A 532 26.50 7.18 -20.71
CA ILE A 532 26.19 8.57 -21.13
C ILE A 532 26.74 8.90 -22.52
N ASP A 533 27.92 8.38 -22.84
CA ASP A 533 28.58 8.66 -24.11
C ASP A 533 28.18 7.72 -25.24
N THR A 534 27.45 6.65 -24.94
CA THR A 534 27.06 5.65 -25.93
C THR A 534 26.04 6.21 -26.94
N GLU A 535 26.14 5.76 -28.19
CA GLU A 535 25.17 6.11 -29.24
C GLU A 535 23.76 5.62 -28.91
N VAL A 536 23.66 4.47 -28.24
CA VAL A 536 22.39 3.85 -27.85
C VAL A 536 21.67 4.74 -26.84
N TYR A 537 22.35 5.21 -25.78
CA TYR A 537 21.79 6.17 -24.82
C TYR A 537 21.29 7.45 -25.50
N LYS A 538 22.12 8.03 -26.38
CA LYS A 538 21.80 9.30 -27.07
C LYS A 538 20.59 9.17 -28.01
N LYS A 539 20.40 8.01 -28.65
CA LYS A 539 19.36 7.79 -29.68
C LYS A 539 18.07 7.17 -29.14
N HIS A 540 18.15 6.23 -28.20
CA HIS A 540 17.00 5.41 -27.80
C HIS A 540 16.34 5.90 -26.50
N ILE A 541 17.08 6.57 -25.63
CA ILE A 541 16.52 7.15 -24.39
C ILE A 541 15.96 8.54 -24.70
N LYS A 542 14.68 8.79 -24.34
CA LYS A 542 14.02 10.09 -24.56
C LYS A 542 14.71 11.19 -23.76
N LYS A 543 14.68 12.42 -24.29
CA LYS A 543 15.39 13.57 -23.71
C LYS A 543 15.01 13.85 -22.24
N ASP A 544 13.74 13.69 -21.88
CA ASP A 544 13.28 13.91 -20.51
C ASP A 544 13.89 12.90 -19.53
N LEU A 545 14.01 11.63 -19.93
CA LEU A 545 14.65 10.60 -19.13
C LEU A 545 16.17 10.82 -19.06
N GLN A 546 16.82 11.24 -20.16
CA GLN A 546 18.23 11.64 -20.14
C GLN A 546 18.47 12.76 -19.11
N ASN A 547 17.62 13.79 -19.09
CA ASN A 547 17.75 14.89 -18.13
C ASN A 547 17.61 14.40 -16.68
N LYS A 548 16.68 13.48 -16.40
CA LYS A 548 16.52 12.85 -15.07
C LYS A 548 17.75 12.04 -14.67
N ILE A 549 18.35 11.30 -15.60
CA ILE A 549 19.58 10.52 -15.35
C ILE A 549 20.74 11.45 -15.03
N MET A 550 20.93 12.51 -15.83
CA MET A 550 21.98 13.50 -15.59
C MET A 550 21.81 14.20 -14.24
N ASP A 551 20.58 14.57 -13.86
CA ASP A 551 20.27 15.14 -12.55
C ASP A 551 20.65 14.19 -11.41
N ARG A 552 20.37 12.88 -11.53
CA ARG A 552 20.76 11.88 -10.52
C ARG A 552 22.26 11.73 -10.37
N ILE A 553 23.00 11.79 -11.47
CA ILE A 553 24.47 11.69 -11.46
C ILE A 553 25.10 12.85 -10.70
N VAL A 554 24.53 14.06 -10.79
CA VAL A 554 25.15 15.28 -10.24
C VAL A 554 24.54 15.75 -8.92
N SER A 555 23.30 15.36 -8.57
CA SER A 555 22.58 15.96 -7.44
C SER A 555 22.99 15.43 -6.06
N GLY A 556 23.49 14.19 -5.97
CA GLY A 556 24.13 13.65 -4.77
C GLY A 556 23.26 13.55 -3.51
N TRP A 557 21.92 13.49 -3.62
CA TRP A 557 21.01 13.31 -2.48
C TRP A 557 21.25 11.98 -1.75
N GLY A 558 21.82 11.00 -2.45
CA GLY A 558 21.92 9.60 -2.02
C GLY A 558 23.28 9.15 -1.43
N GLN A 559 24.36 9.92 -1.62
CA GLN A 559 25.73 9.39 -1.53
C GLN A 559 26.23 9.08 -0.11
N SER A 560 25.52 9.51 0.93
CA SER A 560 25.96 9.43 2.34
C SER A 560 25.13 8.50 3.23
N SER A 561 24.08 7.84 2.71
CA SER A 561 23.20 6.96 3.50
C SER A 561 23.02 5.59 2.84
N TRP A 562 23.44 4.53 3.53
CA TRP A 562 23.27 3.14 3.08
C TRP A 562 21.79 2.76 2.87
N ARG A 563 20.84 3.41 3.57
CA ARG A 563 19.40 3.18 3.36
C ARG A 563 18.90 3.67 2.01
N LEU A 564 19.51 4.75 1.51
CA LEU A 564 19.25 5.26 0.16
C LEU A 564 19.79 4.29 -0.89
N ALA A 565 20.87 3.57 -0.56
CA ALA A 565 21.47 2.54 -1.39
C ALA A 565 20.57 1.31 -1.55
N ASP A 566 19.99 0.85 -0.44
CA ASP A 566 19.15 -0.35 -0.39
C ASP A 566 17.66 -0.07 -0.61
N CYS A 567 17.28 1.19 -0.81
CA CYS A 567 15.90 1.64 -1.01
C CYS A 567 14.97 1.26 0.16
N VAL A 568 15.50 1.18 1.38
CA VAL A 568 14.76 0.75 2.57
C VAL A 568 14.15 1.97 3.27
N PRO A 569 12.81 2.02 3.45
CA PRO A 569 12.17 3.12 4.14
C PRO A 569 12.57 3.18 5.61
N THR A 570 12.75 4.40 6.11
CA THR A 570 13.08 4.66 7.49
C THR A 570 11.88 4.43 8.40
N LYS A 571 12.10 3.71 9.50
CA LYS A 571 11.11 3.61 10.60
C LYS A 571 11.18 4.78 11.59
N LYS A 572 12.20 5.63 11.47
CA LYS A 572 12.38 6.78 12.36
C LYS A 572 11.52 7.92 11.83
N LEU A 573 10.23 7.90 12.15
CA LEU A 573 9.26 8.86 11.63
C LEU A 573 9.26 10.19 12.40
N ARG A 574 9.77 10.22 13.63
CA ARG A 574 9.92 11.45 14.41
C ARG A 574 11.31 12.09 14.22
N ARG A 575 11.32 13.30 13.63
CA ARG A 575 12.50 14.08 13.26
C ARG A 575 12.52 15.41 14.02
N TYR A 576 13.67 15.82 14.52
CA TYR A 576 13.83 17.22 14.96
C TYR A 576 14.33 18.07 13.80
N ILE A 577 13.92 19.33 13.79
CA ILE A 577 14.38 20.32 12.81
C ILE A 577 14.80 21.60 13.51
N GLU A 578 15.94 22.14 13.08
CA GLU A 578 16.52 23.41 13.49
C GLU A 578 16.98 24.16 12.24
N ALA A 579 17.60 25.33 12.39
CA ALA A 579 18.03 26.15 11.27
C ALA A 579 19.20 25.58 10.46
N ASP A 580 20.06 24.81 11.10
CA ASP A 580 21.28 24.26 10.51
C ASP A 580 21.48 22.77 10.80
N SER A 581 20.58 22.16 11.58
CA SER A 581 20.64 20.76 11.96
C SER A 581 19.27 20.09 11.97
N GLY A 582 19.25 18.77 11.89
CA GLY A 582 18.04 17.98 11.90
C GLY A 582 18.35 16.48 11.91
N GLY A 583 17.31 15.66 12.04
CA GLY A 583 17.45 14.21 11.94
C GLY A 583 16.59 13.43 12.93
N PRO A 584 16.81 12.11 13.04
CA PRO A 584 16.00 11.23 13.87
C PRO A 584 16.17 11.52 15.36
N THR A 585 15.08 11.41 16.12
CA THR A 585 15.13 11.46 17.59
C THR A 585 15.69 10.17 18.19
N SER A 586 16.31 10.26 19.38
CA SER A 586 17.04 9.15 20.05
C SER A 586 16.15 8.07 20.68
N ASN A 587 14.84 8.31 20.78
CA ASN A 587 13.92 7.36 21.42
C ASN A 587 13.42 6.33 20.40
N HIS A 588 13.62 5.05 20.72
CA HIS A 588 13.04 3.95 19.97
C HIS A 588 11.52 3.88 20.23
N ASP A 589 10.71 3.95 19.17
CA ASP A 589 9.28 3.63 19.18
C ASP A 589 9.06 2.12 19.42
N ALA A 590 9.43 1.63 20.58
CA ALA A 590 9.24 0.24 21.01
C ALA A 590 7.93 0.11 21.78
N GLN A 591 6.79 0.33 21.11
CA GLN A 591 5.50 -0.04 21.66
C GLN A 591 5.16 -1.46 21.20
N LEU A 592 5.00 -2.37 22.18
CA LEU A 592 4.50 -3.73 22.02
C LEU A 592 3.08 -3.64 21.45
N VAL A 593 2.88 -4.17 20.24
CA VAL A 593 1.66 -3.96 19.45
C VAL A 593 0.64 -5.06 19.76
N THR A 594 -0.55 -4.68 20.24
CA THR A 594 -1.71 -5.58 20.29
C THR A 594 -2.41 -5.64 18.93
N PHE A 595 -3.17 -6.71 18.61
CA PHE A 595 -3.99 -6.78 17.38
C PHE A 595 -4.97 -5.60 17.22
N ASN A 596 -5.33 -4.94 18.34
CA ASN A 596 -6.18 -3.74 18.34
C ASN A 596 -5.39 -2.45 18.06
N GLU A 597 -4.06 -2.48 18.18
CA GLU A 597 -3.14 -1.34 18.04
C GLU A 597 -2.21 -1.48 16.82
N ILE A 598 -2.46 -2.43 15.90
CA ILE A 598 -1.69 -2.55 14.65
C ILE A 598 -2.04 -1.39 13.71
N ASN A 599 -1.48 -0.23 14.04
CA ASN A 599 -1.05 0.78 13.11
C ASN A 599 0.44 1.08 13.42
N SER A 600 1.31 0.56 12.54
CA SER A 600 2.67 1.04 12.20
C SER A 600 3.97 0.37 12.71
N SER A 601 4.00 -0.69 13.53
CA SER A 601 5.32 -1.27 13.93
C SER A 601 5.74 -2.53 13.17
N TYR A 602 4.81 -3.24 12.51
CA TYR A 602 5.04 -4.56 11.90
C TYR A 602 5.21 -4.57 10.38
N ALA A 603 5.15 -3.42 9.71
CA ALA A 603 5.17 -3.35 8.25
C ALA A 603 6.55 -3.54 7.59
N PHE A 604 7.67 -3.51 8.34
CA PHE A 604 9.01 -3.71 7.74
C PHE A 604 9.91 -4.56 8.63
N GLY A 605 9.79 -5.88 8.54
CA GLY A 605 10.97 -6.72 8.71
C GLY A 605 11.94 -6.47 7.55
N ASP A 606 13.24 -6.49 7.85
CA ASP A 606 14.38 -6.28 6.96
C ASP A 606 14.40 -7.30 5.78
N PRO A 607 14.59 -6.90 4.50
CA PRO A 607 14.68 -7.80 3.36
C PRO A 607 16.05 -8.51 3.27
N HIS A 608 16.47 -9.18 4.34
CA HIS A 608 17.53 -10.18 4.30
C HIS A 608 16.96 -11.58 4.49
N TYR A 609 16.19 -12.00 3.49
CA TYR A 609 15.99 -13.42 3.19
C TYR A 609 16.20 -13.66 1.69
N LEU A 610 17.47 -13.57 1.27
CA LEU A 610 17.96 -14.35 0.14
C LEU A 610 18.28 -15.75 0.68
N PRO A 611 17.55 -16.82 0.32
CA PRO A 611 18.05 -18.16 0.53
C PRO A 611 19.00 -18.49 -0.64
N VAL A 612 20.25 -18.00 -0.61
CA VAL A 612 21.35 -18.60 -1.40
C VAL A 612 22.69 -18.40 -0.69
N LYS A 613 23.13 -19.43 0.04
CA LYS A 613 24.44 -20.04 -0.19
C LYS A 613 24.25 -21.56 -0.09
N MET A 614 24.03 -22.18 -1.23
CA MET A 614 24.59 -23.51 -1.48
C MET A 614 25.87 -23.29 -2.26
N GLU A 615 26.97 -23.20 -1.52
CA GLU A 615 28.25 -23.90 -1.73
C GLU A 615 29.15 -23.62 -0.52
#